data_AF-A0A1X7E2T3-F1
#
_entry.id   AF-A0A1X7E2T3-F1
#
_cell.length_a   1.000
_cell.length_b   1.000
_cell.length_c   1.000
_cell.angle_alpha   90.00
_cell.angle_beta   90.00
_cell.angle_gamma   90.00
#
_symmetry.space_group_name_H-M   'P 1'
#
loop_
_entity.id
_entity.type
_entity.pdbx_description
1 polymer ?
#
loop_
_entity_poly.entity_id
_entity_poly.type
_entity_poly.pdbx_seq_one_letter_code
_entity_poly.pdbx_strand_id
1 'polypeptide(L)'
;MKRLTIIGLILLIVLSLYNTNVFQAYFMSDQYYKTIFEGPFDPSKKGERLLIPITFKYKTEYDLLISIPKDDIKCFYNAKGTLNYRFTSRGKILKEGQTLSPSNTGYYCASSEGPLSAILLKFNLPFPGAANDLILVLEAVNPLTSFSKYSGEIWCTVEPALMN
;
A
#
# COMPACT_ATOMS: atom_id res chain seq x y z
N MET A 1 8.43 15.31 46.49
CA MET A 1 7.78 15.96 45.32
C MET A 1 8.72 16.10 44.12
N LYS A 2 9.87 16.79 44.22
CA LYS A 2 10.79 17.01 43.07
C LYS A 2 11.20 15.74 42.29
N ARG A 3 11.50 14.62 42.99
CA ARG A 3 11.86 13.33 42.34
C ARG A 3 10.71 12.70 41.55
N LEU A 4 9.47 12.80 42.04
CA LEU A 4 8.29 12.30 41.32
C LEU A 4 8.01 13.14 40.06
N THR A 5 8.24 14.45 40.13
CA THR A 5 8.13 15.35 38.98
C THR A 5 9.16 15.00 37.90
N ILE A 6 10.41 14.70 38.28
CA ILE A 6 11.46 14.27 37.35
C ILE A 6 11.11 12.93 36.69
N ILE A 7 10.66 11.95 37.47
CA ILE A 7 10.23 10.64 36.92
C ILE A 7 9.07 10.82 35.95
N GLY A 8 8.07 11.65 36.30
CA GLY A 8 6.95 11.97 35.41
C GLY A 8 7.39 12.62 34.10
N LEU A 9 8.35 13.55 34.15
CA LEU A 9 8.90 14.20 32.95
C LEU A 9 9.64 13.20 32.05
N ILE A 10 10.46 12.33 32.63
CA ILE A 10 11.16 11.26 31.89
C ILE A 10 10.14 10.33 31.22
N LEU A 11 9.09 9.93 31.93
CA LEU A 11 8.05 9.06 31.38
C LEU A 11 7.33 9.71 30.19
N LEU A 12 7.02 11.01 30.30
CA LEU A 12 6.40 11.79 29.22
C LEU A 12 7.29 11.87 27.97
N ILE A 13 8.60 12.05 28.14
CA ILE A 13 9.56 12.09 27.03
C ILE A 13 9.68 10.71 26.37
N VAL A 14 9.74 9.63 27.16
CA VAL A 14 9.80 8.27 26.61
C VAL A 14 8.53 7.94 25.83
N LEU A 15 7.36 8.30 26.36
CA LEU A 15 6.07 8.11 25.68
C LEU A 15 5.96 8.93 24.39
N SER A 16 6.49 10.16 24.37
CA SER A 16 6.47 10.98 23.15
C SER A 16 7.38 10.41 22.06
N LEU A 17 8.58 9.94 22.42
CA LEU A 17 9.50 9.28 21.50
C LEU A 17 8.94 7.94 20.98
N TYR A 18 8.36 7.12 21.86
CA TYR A 18 7.76 5.83 21.51
C TYR A 18 6.63 5.94 20.48
N ASN A 19 5.88 7.06 20.49
CA ASN A 19 4.80 7.30 19.55
C ASN A 19 5.24 7.92 18.22
N THR A 20 6.54 8.14 18.01
CA THR A 20 7.04 8.62 16.73
C THR A 20 7.13 7.48 15.71
N ASN A 21 6.78 7.78 14.45
CA ASN A 21 6.93 6.82 13.35
C ASN A 21 8.37 6.33 13.21
N VAL A 22 9.36 7.19 13.42
CA VAL A 22 10.79 6.84 13.32
C VAL A 22 11.17 5.78 14.35
N PHE A 23 10.75 5.96 15.61
CA PHE A 23 11.03 4.98 16.64
C PHE A 23 10.34 3.65 16.35
N GLN A 24 9.07 3.66 15.95
CA GLN A 24 8.34 2.42 15.66
C GLN A 24 8.83 1.72 14.39
N ALA A 25 9.22 2.46 13.36
CA ALA A 25 9.83 1.89 12.15
C ALA A 25 11.18 1.21 12.47
N TYR A 26 11.97 1.80 13.38
CA TYR A 26 13.29 1.27 13.73
C TYR A 26 13.24 0.10 14.73
N PHE A 27 12.45 0.22 15.80
CA PHE A 27 12.42 -0.75 16.90
C PHE A 27 11.24 -1.73 16.85
N MET A 28 10.22 -1.44 16.03
CA MET A 28 9.00 -2.24 15.89
C MET A 28 8.64 -2.42 14.41
N SER A 29 9.65 -2.59 13.55
CA SER A 29 9.53 -2.68 12.09
C SER A 29 8.42 -3.62 11.64
N ASP A 30 8.33 -4.81 12.25
CA ASP A 30 7.38 -5.85 11.88
C ASP A 30 5.92 -5.43 12.09
N GLN A 31 5.68 -4.54 13.05
CA GLN A 31 4.37 -3.94 13.28
C GLN A 31 4.16 -2.69 12.44
N TYR A 32 5.22 -1.89 12.26
CA TYR A 32 5.15 -0.65 11.51
C TYR A 32 4.85 -0.91 10.04
N TYR A 33 5.60 -1.79 9.38
CA TYR A 33 5.46 -2.15 7.96
C TYR A 33 4.41 -3.22 7.69
N LYS A 34 3.52 -3.49 8.66
CA LYS A 34 2.47 -4.48 8.46
C LYS A 34 1.51 -4.02 7.38
N THR A 35 1.29 -4.90 6.41
CA THR A 35 0.27 -4.81 5.37
C THR A 35 -1.11 -4.50 5.98
N ILE A 36 -1.78 -3.48 5.44
CA ILE A 36 -3.13 -3.06 5.86
C ILE A 36 -4.24 -3.65 4.99
N PHE A 37 -3.89 -4.14 3.80
CA PHE A 37 -4.78 -4.89 2.93
C PHE A 37 -3.99 -5.89 2.09
N GLU A 38 -4.50 -7.10 1.96
CA GLU A 38 -4.01 -8.12 1.05
C GLU A 38 -5.23 -8.89 0.53
N GLY A 39 -5.36 -9.01 -0.79
CA GLY A 39 -6.48 -9.73 -1.38
C GLY A 39 -6.29 -10.07 -2.85
N PRO A 40 -7.05 -11.03 -3.38
CA PRO A 40 -6.99 -11.41 -4.78
C PRO A 40 -7.53 -10.28 -5.67
N PHE A 41 -6.88 -10.06 -6.80
CA PHE A 41 -7.35 -9.13 -7.82
C PHE A 41 -6.77 -9.52 -9.16
N ASP A 42 -7.62 -9.70 -10.17
CA ASP A 42 -7.19 -10.09 -11.51
C ASP A 42 -7.25 -8.92 -12.51
N PRO A 43 -6.21 -8.07 -12.55
CA PRO A 43 -6.17 -6.92 -13.44
C PRO A 43 -6.07 -7.29 -14.93
N SER A 44 -5.92 -8.57 -15.26
CA SER A 44 -5.90 -9.02 -16.66
C SER A 44 -7.31 -9.08 -17.27
N LYS A 45 -8.36 -9.09 -16.44
CA LYS A 45 -9.76 -9.11 -16.85
C LYS A 45 -10.31 -7.70 -16.93
N LYS A 46 -10.77 -7.30 -18.11
CA LYS A 46 -11.37 -5.97 -18.30
C LYS A 46 -12.63 -5.83 -17.44
N GLY A 47 -12.73 -4.72 -16.73
CA GLY A 47 -13.86 -4.41 -15.83
C GLY A 47 -13.79 -5.08 -14.47
N GLU A 48 -12.72 -5.86 -14.19
CA GLU A 48 -12.45 -6.35 -12.85
C GLU A 48 -12.29 -5.16 -11.89
N ARG A 49 -12.94 -5.26 -10.73
CA ARG A 49 -13.00 -4.18 -9.76
C ARG A 49 -12.72 -4.68 -8.36
N LEU A 50 -11.81 -4.01 -7.67
CA LEU A 50 -11.49 -4.27 -6.26
C LEU A 50 -11.84 -3.06 -5.42
N LEU A 51 -12.47 -3.30 -4.26
CA LEU A 51 -12.73 -2.29 -3.24
C LEU A 51 -11.87 -2.60 -2.02
N ILE A 52 -11.04 -1.65 -1.63
CA ILE A 52 -10.08 -1.77 -0.55
C ILE A 52 -10.47 -0.78 0.56
N PRO A 53 -11.06 -1.26 1.68
CA PRO A 53 -11.26 -0.44 2.86
C PRO A 53 -9.90 -0.08 3.47
N ILE A 54 -9.62 1.22 3.62
CA ILE A 54 -8.34 1.69 4.13
C ILE A 54 -8.46 1.99 5.62
N THR A 55 -7.89 1.10 6.44
CA THR A 55 -7.69 1.34 7.87
C THR A 55 -6.20 1.38 8.16
N PHE A 56 -5.73 2.45 8.80
CA PHE A 56 -4.31 2.66 9.04
C PHE A 56 -4.04 3.08 10.48
N LYS A 57 -2.84 2.71 10.98
CA LYS A 57 -2.36 3.07 12.32
C LYS A 57 -1.35 4.21 12.27
N TYR A 58 -0.57 4.29 11.21
CA TYR A 58 0.59 5.18 11.09
C TYR A 58 0.36 6.27 10.06
N LYS A 59 0.77 7.50 10.40
CA LYS A 59 0.66 8.64 9.49
C LYS A 59 1.88 8.68 8.57
N THR A 60 1.83 7.99 7.44
CA THR A 60 2.98 7.78 6.55
C THR A 60 2.52 7.62 5.11
N GLU A 61 3.47 7.53 4.19
CA GLU A 61 3.22 7.10 2.82
C GLU A 61 2.98 5.59 2.78
N TYR A 62 2.06 5.16 1.91
CA TYR A 62 1.69 3.78 1.65
C TYR A 62 1.84 3.47 0.16
N ASP A 63 2.30 2.25 -0.11
CA ASP A 63 2.44 1.67 -1.44
C ASP A 63 1.26 0.74 -1.73
N LEU A 64 0.70 0.87 -2.93
CA LEU A 64 -0.20 -0.10 -3.53
C LEU A 64 0.62 -0.99 -4.46
N LEU A 65 0.65 -2.29 -4.19
CA LEU A 65 1.39 -3.26 -4.97
C LEU A 65 0.46 -4.22 -5.71
N ILE A 66 0.95 -4.71 -6.85
CA ILE A 66 0.42 -5.89 -7.53
C ILE A 66 1.51 -6.96 -7.54
N SER A 67 1.13 -8.19 -7.20
CA SER A 67 2.05 -9.29 -6.98
C SER A 67 1.63 -10.52 -7.78
N ILE A 68 2.59 -11.22 -8.35
CA ILE A 68 2.42 -12.55 -8.97
C ILE A 68 3.25 -13.56 -8.17
N PRO A 69 2.90 -14.86 -8.15
CA PRO A 69 3.51 -15.85 -7.24
C PRO A 69 4.93 -16.29 -7.65
N LYS A 70 5.45 -15.81 -8.78
CA LYS A 70 6.77 -16.19 -9.32
C LYS A 70 7.59 -14.97 -9.65
N ASP A 71 8.91 -15.11 -9.61
CA ASP A 71 9.83 -14.11 -10.15
C ASP A 71 9.83 -14.13 -11.69
N ASP A 72 8.77 -13.59 -12.28
CA ASP A 72 8.66 -13.38 -13.73
C ASP A 72 8.63 -11.90 -14.08
N ILE A 73 9.82 -11.28 -14.04
CA ILE A 73 9.99 -9.87 -14.36
C ILE A 73 9.59 -9.53 -15.81
N LYS A 74 9.64 -10.48 -16.75
CA LYS A 74 9.20 -10.25 -18.13
C LYS A 74 7.69 -9.99 -18.20
N CYS A 75 6.91 -10.60 -17.29
CA CYS A 75 5.48 -10.32 -17.17
C CYS A 75 5.22 -8.84 -16.88
N PHE A 76 6.00 -8.24 -15.98
CA PHE A 76 5.89 -6.84 -15.61
C PHE A 76 6.37 -5.89 -16.70
N TYR A 77 7.54 -6.14 -17.32
CA TYR A 77 8.03 -5.30 -18.41
C TYR A 77 7.09 -5.22 -19.62
N ASN A 78 6.35 -6.31 -19.89
CA ASN A 78 5.38 -6.36 -20.98
C ASN A 78 4.00 -5.77 -20.60
N ALA A 79 3.76 -5.52 -19.31
CA ALA A 79 2.48 -5.01 -18.84
C ALA A 79 2.42 -3.49 -19.06
N LYS A 80 1.77 -3.08 -20.15
CA LYS A 80 1.58 -1.67 -20.52
C LYS A 80 0.24 -1.09 -20.05
N GLY A 81 -0.64 -1.92 -19.50
CA GLY A 81 -1.94 -1.50 -19.01
C GLY A 81 -1.81 -0.68 -17.72
N THR A 82 -2.87 0.04 -17.38
CA THR A 82 -2.97 0.83 -16.15
C THR A 82 -4.32 0.58 -15.51
N LEU A 83 -4.37 0.75 -14.20
CA LEU A 83 -5.62 0.65 -13.46
C LEU A 83 -6.16 2.05 -13.22
N ASN A 84 -7.47 2.21 -13.32
CA ASN A 84 -8.10 3.39 -12.78
C ASN A 84 -8.21 3.22 -11.27
N TYR A 85 -7.91 4.27 -10.52
CA TYR A 85 -8.11 4.30 -9.08
C TYR A 85 -9.02 5.45 -8.67
N ARG A 86 -9.70 5.26 -7.54
CA ARG A 86 -10.52 6.29 -6.92
C ARG A 86 -10.54 6.14 -5.40
N PHE A 87 -10.21 7.21 -4.70
CA PHE A 87 -10.42 7.32 -3.25
C PHE A 87 -11.80 7.92 -2.98
N THR A 88 -12.58 7.23 -2.16
CA THR A 88 -13.93 7.65 -1.77
C THR A 88 -14.08 7.67 -0.26
N SER A 89 -14.87 8.61 0.26
CA SER A 89 -15.25 8.70 1.68
C SER A 89 -16.59 9.41 1.77
N ARG A 90 -17.52 8.90 2.58
CA ARG A 90 -18.89 9.41 2.76
C ARG A 90 -19.63 9.62 1.43
N GLY A 91 -19.44 8.69 0.49
CA GLY A 91 -20.04 8.75 -0.85
C GLY A 91 -19.46 9.82 -1.79
N LYS A 92 -18.44 10.57 -1.37
CA LYS A 92 -17.75 11.57 -2.20
C LYS A 92 -16.44 11.01 -2.75
N ILE A 93 -16.11 11.42 -3.97
CA ILE A 93 -14.81 11.15 -4.59
C ILE A 93 -13.83 12.19 -4.07
N LEU A 94 -12.75 11.75 -3.42
CA LEU A 94 -11.69 12.61 -2.93
C LEU A 94 -10.58 12.81 -3.96
N LYS A 95 -10.24 11.75 -4.70
CA LYS A 95 -9.24 11.76 -5.76
C LYS A 95 -9.49 10.59 -6.71
N GLU A 96 -9.20 10.76 -7.99
CA GLU A 96 -9.17 9.69 -8.97
C GLU A 96 -8.04 9.90 -9.97
N GLY A 97 -7.68 8.84 -10.69
CA GLY A 97 -6.64 8.88 -11.70
C GLY A 97 -6.28 7.50 -12.21
N GLN A 98 -5.09 7.39 -12.80
CA GLN A 98 -4.52 6.14 -13.28
C GLN A 98 -3.28 5.78 -12.47
N THR A 99 -3.11 4.50 -12.20
CA THR A 99 -1.88 3.97 -11.59
C THR A 99 -0.72 4.08 -12.57
N LEU A 100 0.50 3.91 -12.06
CA LEU A 100 1.63 3.56 -12.89
C LEU A 100 1.38 2.22 -13.57
N SER A 101 1.89 2.09 -14.78
CA SER A 101 2.01 0.81 -15.47
C SER A 101 3.06 -0.03 -14.75
N PRO A 102 2.86 -1.35 -14.55
CA PRO A 102 3.88 -2.20 -13.95
C PRO A 102 5.21 -2.13 -14.73
N SER A 103 5.18 -1.97 -16.06
CA SER A 103 6.39 -1.79 -16.88
C SER A 103 7.21 -0.54 -16.57
N ASN A 104 6.59 0.47 -15.97
CA ASN A 104 7.16 1.81 -15.75
C ASN A 104 7.31 2.12 -14.26
N THR A 105 7.17 1.12 -13.38
CA THR A 105 7.46 1.31 -11.97
C THR A 105 8.96 1.43 -11.75
N GLY A 106 9.37 2.30 -10.83
CA GLY A 106 10.77 2.45 -10.44
C GLY A 106 11.24 1.36 -9.47
N TYR A 107 10.33 0.56 -8.91
CA TYR A 107 10.61 -0.33 -7.79
C TYR A 107 9.88 -1.66 -7.94
N TYR A 108 10.66 -2.74 -7.96
CA TYR A 108 10.19 -4.11 -7.86
C TYR A 108 10.67 -4.70 -6.53
N CYS A 109 9.80 -5.42 -5.86
CA CYS A 109 10.17 -6.21 -4.68
C CYS A 109 10.04 -7.68 -5.07
N ALA A 110 11.16 -8.41 -5.00
CA ALA A 110 11.24 -9.83 -5.32
C ALA A 110 12.03 -10.55 -4.24
N SER A 111 11.63 -11.78 -3.94
CA SER A 111 12.51 -12.75 -3.29
C SER A 111 12.91 -13.81 -4.31
N SER A 112 14.02 -14.51 -4.08
CA SER A 112 14.60 -15.47 -5.05
C SER A 112 13.67 -16.59 -5.50
N GLU A 113 12.62 -16.88 -4.73
CA GLU A 113 11.65 -17.95 -5.00
C GLU A 113 10.19 -17.50 -4.84
N GLY A 114 9.95 -16.23 -4.49
CA GLY A 114 8.66 -15.75 -4.01
C GLY A 114 8.17 -14.50 -4.73
N PRO A 115 7.01 -13.95 -4.31
CA PRO A 115 6.19 -13.16 -5.20
C PRO A 115 6.92 -11.91 -5.68
N LEU A 116 6.93 -11.72 -7.01
CA LEU A 116 7.41 -10.50 -7.61
C LEU A 116 6.29 -9.48 -7.57
N SER A 117 6.61 -8.31 -7.01
CA SER A 117 5.66 -7.23 -6.77
C SER A 117 6.12 -5.94 -7.44
N ALA A 118 5.19 -5.17 -7.99
CA ALA A 118 5.43 -3.81 -8.49
C ALA A 118 4.57 -2.79 -7.77
N ILE A 119 5.17 -1.64 -7.45
CA ILE A 119 4.43 -0.50 -6.89
C ILE A 119 3.65 0.18 -8.01
N LEU A 120 2.33 0.26 -7.86
CA LEU A 120 1.42 0.88 -8.83
C LEU A 120 1.01 2.30 -8.44
N LEU A 121 0.92 2.59 -7.15
CA LEU A 121 0.51 3.88 -6.63
C LEU A 121 1.12 4.13 -5.24
N LYS A 122 1.54 5.37 -4.98
CA LYS A 122 1.91 5.84 -3.65
C LYS A 122 0.93 6.90 -3.16
N PHE A 123 0.59 6.87 -1.87
CA PHE A 123 -0.31 7.86 -1.27
C PHE A 123 -0.07 8.03 0.22
N ASN A 124 -0.32 9.24 0.73
CA ASN A 124 -0.17 9.54 2.15
C ASN A 124 -1.46 9.29 2.92
N LEU A 125 -1.33 8.69 4.11
CA LEU A 125 -2.40 8.60 5.11
C LEU A 125 -2.03 9.42 6.36
N PRO A 126 -2.97 10.16 6.98
CA PRO A 126 -4.39 10.30 6.64
C PRO A 126 -4.60 10.97 5.28
N PHE A 127 -5.55 10.45 4.51
CA PHE A 127 -5.87 11.03 3.21
C PHE A 127 -6.64 12.35 3.40
N PRO A 128 -6.25 13.46 2.76
CA PRO A 128 -6.89 14.75 2.97
C PRO A 128 -8.40 14.71 2.69
N GLY A 129 -9.21 15.16 3.65
CA GLY A 129 -10.67 15.21 3.54
C GLY A 129 -11.40 13.88 3.78
N ALA A 130 -10.67 12.78 4.00
CA ALA A 130 -11.26 11.48 4.34
C ALA A 130 -11.73 11.43 5.80
N ALA A 131 -12.86 10.75 6.02
CA ALA A 131 -13.28 10.28 7.33
C ALA A 131 -12.77 8.84 7.56
N ASN A 132 -13.31 8.16 8.58
CA ASN A 132 -12.92 6.79 8.96
C ASN A 132 -13.44 5.70 7.99
N ASP A 133 -14.01 6.09 6.85
CA ASP A 133 -14.64 5.22 5.85
C ASP A 133 -13.96 5.33 4.47
N LEU A 134 -12.66 5.63 4.45
CA LEU A 134 -11.89 5.73 3.22
C LEU A 134 -11.86 4.39 2.49
N ILE A 135 -12.30 4.38 1.23
CA ILE A 135 -12.24 3.22 0.34
C ILE A 135 -11.44 3.60 -0.90
N LEU A 136 -10.41 2.81 -1.20
CA LEU A 136 -9.71 2.83 -2.47
C LEU A 136 -10.39 1.83 -3.42
N VAL A 137 -10.86 2.32 -4.55
CA VAL A 137 -11.44 1.50 -5.62
C VAL A 137 -10.41 1.38 -6.73
N LEU A 138 -10.16 0.16 -7.19
CA LEU A 138 -9.34 -0.13 -8.37
C LEU A 138 -10.21 -0.76 -9.45
N GLU A 139 -9.96 -0.40 -10.71
CA GLU A 139 -10.68 -0.95 -11.86
C GLU A 139 -9.73 -1.19 -13.04
N ALA A 140 -9.79 -2.39 -13.60
CA ALA A 140 -9.04 -2.80 -14.78
C ALA A 140 -9.73 -2.34 -16.07
N VAL A 141 -9.68 -1.04 -16.35
CA VAL A 141 -10.20 -0.47 -17.61
C VAL A 141 -9.26 -0.78 -18.78
N ASN A 142 -7.94 -0.68 -18.54
CA ASN A 142 -6.88 -1.08 -19.46
C ASN A 142 -6.16 -2.32 -18.88
N PRO A 143 -6.62 -3.54 -19.20
CA PRO A 143 -6.18 -4.74 -18.51
C PRO A 143 -4.68 -5.03 -18.67
N LEU A 144 -4.09 -5.60 -17.63
CA LEU A 144 -2.71 -6.09 -17.62
C LEU A 144 -2.65 -7.48 -18.29
N THR A 145 -2.79 -7.51 -19.61
CA THR A 145 -2.94 -8.78 -20.35
C THR A 145 -1.77 -9.75 -20.20
N SER A 146 -0.55 -9.26 -19.95
CA SER A 146 0.62 -10.12 -19.69
C SER A 146 0.48 -10.96 -18.41
N PHE A 147 -0.38 -10.53 -17.48
CA PHE A 147 -0.64 -11.23 -16.22
C PHE A 147 -1.66 -12.37 -16.37
N SER A 148 -2.29 -12.55 -17.55
CA SER A 148 -3.39 -13.50 -17.74
C SER A 148 -3.07 -14.94 -17.35
N LYS A 149 -1.81 -15.38 -17.54
CA LYS A 149 -1.34 -16.71 -17.15
C LYS A 149 -1.28 -16.96 -15.63
N TYR A 150 -1.42 -15.91 -14.83
CA TYR A 150 -1.48 -15.97 -13.36
C TYR A 150 -2.90 -15.70 -12.84
N SER A 151 -3.93 -15.72 -13.70
CA SER A 151 -5.32 -15.52 -13.29
C SER A 151 -5.69 -16.40 -12.10
N GLY A 152 -6.21 -15.79 -11.04
CA GLY A 152 -6.53 -16.48 -9.77
C GLY A 152 -5.39 -16.52 -8.75
N GLU A 153 -4.17 -16.17 -9.14
CA GLU A 153 -2.97 -16.16 -8.28
C GLU A 153 -2.35 -14.75 -8.15
N ILE A 154 -3.01 -13.72 -8.68
CA ILE A 154 -2.57 -12.32 -8.60
C ILE A 154 -3.13 -11.69 -7.33
N TRP A 155 -2.25 -11.06 -6.56
CA TRP A 155 -2.57 -10.41 -5.30
C TRP A 155 -2.36 -8.91 -5.38
N CYS A 156 -3.21 -8.17 -4.68
CA CYS A 156 -3.07 -6.74 -4.49
C CYS A 156 -2.86 -6.46 -3.01
N THR A 157 -1.86 -5.63 -2.72
CA THR A 157 -1.37 -5.39 -1.37
C THR A 157 -1.28 -3.88 -1.12
N VAL A 158 -1.65 -3.45 0.09
CA VAL A 158 -1.40 -2.08 0.56
C VAL A 158 -0.61 -2.15 1.85
N GLU A 159 0.55 -1.50 1.86
CA GLU A 159 1.45 -1.49 3.00
C GLU A 159 2.19 -0.15 3.12
N PRO A 160 2.70 0.20 4.31
CA PRO A 160 3.52 1.39 4.47
C PRO A 160 4.75 1.35 3.56
N ALA A 161 5.03 2.44 2.88
CA ALA A 161 6.19 2.55 2.01
C ALA A 161 7.47 2.34 2.84
N LEU A 162 8.33 1.43 2.38
CA LEU A 162 9.67 1.30 2.92
C LEU A 162 10.39 2.64 2.70
N MET A 163 11.01 3.18 3.76
CA MET A 163 11.82 4.40 3.63
C MET A 163 12.93 4.13 2.60
N ASN A 164 12.87 4.81 1.46
CA ASN A 164 13.98 4.91 0.51
C ASN A 164 15.05 5.87 1.04
#